data_AF-Q50H57-F1
#
_entry.id   AF-Q50H57-F1
#
_cell.length_a   1.000
_cell.length_b   1.000
_cell.length_c   1.000
_cell.angle_alpha   90.00
_cell.angle_beta   90.00
_cell.angle_gamma   90.00
#
_symmetry.space_group_name_H-M   'P 1'
#
loop_
_entity.id
_entity.type
_entity.pdbx_description
1 polymer ?
#
loop_
_entity_poly.entity_id
_entity_poly.type
_entity_poly.pdbx_seq_one_letter_code
_entity_poly.pdbx_strand_id
1 'polypeptide(L)'
;ASSHHWLLAWAGLELNMLSILVIIMKPKHPRTAEAAIKYFLTQTIASTMMLFSSTMNAIQTGQWNIFMMTDKYACTMLLLAMTMKIGAAPIYFWLPEVMQGTTMLTALIIATWQKIAPISILFTTYNHLPPKITMTIGILSTIIGGWGSINQTHLRKLMAYSSITNLGWTMVIFSSSPFTATINIAIYMMIL
;
A
#
# COMPACT_ATOMS: atom_id res chain seq x y z
N ALA A 1 4.01 -6.76 13.10
CA ALA A 1 2.68 -7.37 13.27
C ALA A 1 2.81 -8.49 14.29
N SER A 2 2.10 -8.40 15.42
CA SER A 2 2.03 -9.47 16.44
C SER A 2 0.86 -10.43 16.20
N SER A 3 0.01 -10.17 15.20
CA SER A 3 -1.12 -11.00 14.85
C SER A 3 -0.72 -12.10 13.86
N HIS A 4 -1.14 -13.33 14.15
CA HIS A 4 -0.99 -14.47 13.24
C HIS A 4 -2.28 -14.80 12.46
N HIS A 5 -3.39 -14.13 12.78
CA HIS A 5 -4.71 -14.39 12.21
C HIS A 5 -5.11 -13.33 11.18
N TRP A 6 -5.57 -13.76 10.00
CA TRP A 6 -5.97 -12.87 8.89
C TRP A 6 -7.02 -11.83 9.28
N LEU A 7 -8.06 -12.24 10.02
CA LEU A 7 -9.12 -11.33 10.46
C LEU A 7 -8.60 -10.20 11.37
N LEU A 8 -7.62 -10.49 12.24
CA LEU A 8 -7.03 -9.49 13.11
C LEU A 8 -6.13 -8.52 12.32
N ALA A 9 -5.39 -9.05 11.33
CA ALA A 9 -4.63 -8.20 10.40
C ALA A 9 -5.54 -7.27 9.59
N TRP A 10 -6.71 -7.76 9.14
CA TRP A 10 -7.71 -6.93 8.47
C TRP A 10 -8.28 -5.85 9.39
N ALA A 11 -8.71 -6.21 10.60
CA ALA A 11 -9.26 -5.26 11.56
C ALA A 11 -8.25 -4.15 11.88
N GLY A 12 -6.96 -4.48 12.01
CA GLY A 12 -5.89 -3.49 12.20
C GLY A 12 -5.75 -2.51 11.02
N LEU A 13 -5.86 -3.00 9.78
CA LEU A 13 -5.82 -2.15 8.59
C LEU A 13 -7.06 -1.25 8.44
N GLU A 14 -8.25 -1.74 8.84
CA GLU A 14 -9.47 -0.94 8.85
C GLU A 14 -9.43 0.17 9.90
N LEU A 15 -8.98 -0.15 11.12
CA LEU A 15 -8.78 0.86 12.16
C LEU A 15 -7.79 1.94 11.73
N ASN A 16 -6.72 1.55 11.02
CA ASN A 16 -5.76 2.49 10.47
C ASN A 16 -6.42 3.42 9.41
N MET A 17 -7.25 2.85 8.53
CA MET A 17 -8.00 3.62 7.53
C MET A 17 -9.01 4.60 8.16
N LEU A 18 -9.77 4.15 9.17
CA LEU A 18 -10.74 5.02 9.84
C LEU A 18 -10.06 6.16 10.61
N SER A 19 -8.93 5.89 11.26
CA SER A 19 -8.20 6.91 12.02
C SER A 19 -7.62 8.00 11.11
N ILE A 20 -7.03 7.64 9.96
CA ILE A 20 -6.46 8.62 9.04
C ILE A 20 -7.53 9.45 8.33
N LEU A 21 -8.72 8.91 8.09
CA LEU A 21 -9.84 9.67 7.52
C LEU A 21 -10.24 10.86 8.38
N VAL A 22 -10.30 10.68 9.70
CA VAL A 22 -10.59 11.77 10.65
C VAL A 22 -9.53 12.87 10.53
N ILE A 23 -8.25 12.48 10.39
CA ILE A 23 -7.14 13.41 10.26
C ILE A 23 -7.21 14.17 8.92
N ILE A 24 -7.53 13.48 7.81
CA ILE A 24 -7.71 14.07 6.48
C ILE A 24 -8.84 15.12 6.48
N MET A 25 -9.95 14.84 7.15
CA MET A 25 -11.12 15.72 7.21
C MET A 25 -11.01 16.87 8.21
N LYS A 26 -9.94 16.92 9.01
CA LYS A 26 -9.73 17.96 10.03
C LYS A 26 -9.85 19.38 9.46
N PRO A 27 -9.25 19.74 8.30
CA PRO A 27 -9.51 21.01 7.65
C PRO A 27 -10.86 20.91 6.93
N LYS A 28 -11.80 21.80 7.24
CA LYS A 28 -13.15 21.81 6.63
C LYS A 28 -13.11 22.57 5.28
N HIS A 29 -12.63 21.91 4.22
CA HIS A 29 -12.52 22.48 2.88
C HIS A 29 -13.04 21.48 1.83
N PRO A 30 -13.67 21.90 0.72
CA PRO A 30 -14.18 20.95 -0.29
C PRO A 30 -13.11 19.99 -0.82
N ARG A 31 -11.89 20.50 -1.02
CA ARG A 31 -10.74 19.69 -1.47
C ARG A 31 -10.33 18.57 -0.48
N THR A 32 -10.47 18.77 0.83
CA THR A 32 -10.16 17.74 1.83
C THR A 32 -11.24 16.68 1.88
N ALA A 33 -12.50 17.06 1.63
CA ALA A 33 -13.61 16.12 1.47
C ALA A 33 -13.42 15.22 0.23
N GLU A 34 -13.04 15.78 -0.92
CA GLU A 34 -12.72 15.00 -2.12
C GLU A 34 -11.57 14.01 -1.86
N ALA A 35 -10.51 14.46 -1.19
CA ALA A 35 -9.38 13.60 -0.82
C ALA A 35 -9.80 12.48 0.14
N ALA A 36 -10.65 12.77 1.12
CA ALA A 36 -11.18 11.77 2.05
C ALA A 36 -12.00 10.71 1.33
N ILE A 37 -12.88 11.11 0.41
CA ILE A 37 -13.73 10.18 -0.36
C ILE A 37 -12.87 9.28 -1.25
N LYS A 38 -11.89 9.85 -1.98
CA LYS A 38 -10.97 9.08 -2.82
C LYS A 38 -10.14 8.08 -2.01
N TYR A 39 -9.64 8.52 -0.85
CA TYR A 39 -8.91 7.63 0.06
C TYR A 39 -9.80 6.51 0.60
N PHE A 40 -10.99 6.83 1.10
CA PHE A 40 -11.92 5.84 1.64
C PHE A 40 -12.31 4.79 0.61
N LEU A 41 -12.73 5.19 -0.59
CA LEU A 41 -13.17 4.27 -1.63
C LEU A 41 -12.05 3.32 -2.06
N THR A 42 -10.85 3.85 -2.29
CA THR A 42 -9.72 3.01 -2.71
C THR A 42 -9.29 2.03 -1.62
N GLN A 43 -9.27 2.47 -0.36
CA GLN A 43 -8.84 1.64 0.76
C GLN A 43 -9.86 0.58 1.16
N THR A 44 -11.16 0.85 1.02
CA THR A 44 -12.24 -0.13 1.27
C THR A 44 -12.30 -1.19 0.17
N ILE A 45 -12.11 -0.80 -1.09
CA ILE A 45 -11.98 -1.75 -2.20
C ILE A 45 -10.76 -2.65 -1.99
N ALA A 46 -9.63 -2.09 -1.55
CA ALA A 46 -8.43 -2.87 -1.25
C ALA A 46 -8.63 -3.80 -0.04
N SER A 47 -9.32 -3.36 1.02
CA SER A 47 -9.54 -4.17 2.21
C SER A 47 -10.53 -5.31 1.99
N THR A 48 -11.59 -5.08 1.20
CA THR A 48 -12.53 -6.13 0.78
C THR A 48 -11.85 -7.17 -0.11
N MET A 49 -11.00 -6.76 -1.05
CA MET A 49 -10.17 -7.70 -1.82
C MET A 49 -9.22 -8.51 -0.94
N MET A 50 -8.65 -7.91 0.11
CA MET A 50 -7.82 -8.64 1.05
C MET A 50 -8.62 -9.70 1.82
N LEU A 51 -9.82 -9.37 2.32
CA LEU A 51 -10.71 -10.35 2.95
C LEU A 51 -11.14 -11.47 1.98
N PHE A 52 -11.39 -11.11 0.73
CA PHE A 52 -11.73 -12.10 -0.29
C PHE A 52 -10.55 -13.07 -0.53
N SER A 53 -9.32 -12.56 -0.57
CA SER A 53 -8.13 -13.41 -0.69
C SER A 53 -7.96 -14.36 0.51
N SER A 54 -8.18 -13.88 1.74
CA SER A 54 -8.01 -14.70 2.94
C SER A 54 -9.13 -15.73 3.11
N THR A 55 -10.37 -15.39 2.76
CA THR A 55 -11.50 -16.33 2.76
C THR A 55 -11.32 -17.44 1.72
N MET A 56 -10.85 -17.10 0.50
CA MET A 56 -10.54 -18.12 -0.52
C MET A 56 -9.46 -19.09 -0.04
N ASN A 57 -8.39 -18.58 0.56
CA ASN A 57 -7.35 -19.44 1.13
C ASN A 57 -7.87 -20.28 2.32
N ALA A 58 -8.73 -19.71 3.17
CA ALA A 58 -9.32 -20.42 4.31
C ALA A 58 -10.31 -21.51 3.88
N ILE A 59 -11.08 -21.30 2.81
CA ILE A 59 -11.98 -22.33 2.25
C ILE A 59 -11.17 -23.54 1.76
N GLN A 60 -10.00 -23.32 1.17
CA GLN A 60 -9.16 -24.41 0.66
C GLN A 60 -8.34 -25.12 1.73
N THR A 61 -7.77 -24.37 2.69
CA THR A 61 -6.84 -24.91 3.70
C THR A 61 -7.50 -25.21 5.05
N GLY A 62 -8.69 -24.67 5.30
CA GLY A 62 -9.37 -24.72 6.60
C GLY A 62 -8.72 -23.86 7.69
N GLN A 63 -7.72 -23.02 7.36
CA GLN A 63 -6.97 -22.24 8.33
C GLN A 63 -6.94 -20.73 8.01
N TRP A 64 -6.88 -19.93 9.07
CA TRP A 64 -6.83 -18.46 9.01
C TRP A 64 -5.44 -17.87 9.32
N ASN A 65 -4.40 -18.70 9.29
CA ASN A 65 -3.04 -18.29 9.59
C ASN A 65 -2.42 -17.52 8.41
N ILE A 66 -1.74 -16.42 8.70
CA ILE A 66 -1.10 -15.55 7.68
C ILE A 66 0.03 -16.28 6.94
N PHE A 67 0.75 -17.17 7.61
CA PHE A 67 1.91 -17.86 7.03
C PHE A 67 1.55 -18.98 6.06
N MET A 68 0.31 -19.47 6.08
CA MET A 68 -0.11 -20.61 5.25
C MET A 68 -0.96 -20.13 4.07
N MET A 69 -0.34 -19.45 3.12
CA MET A 69 -0.97 -19.04 1.87
C MET A 69 -0.58 -20.02 0.76
N THR A 70 -1.48 -20.94 0.41
CA THR A 70 -1.17 -22.03 -0.53
C THR A 70 -1.74 -21.79 -1.93
N ASP A 71 -2.89 -21.11 -2.00
CA ASP A 71 -3.54 -20.83 -3.28
C ASP A 71 -2.84 -19.68 -4.03
N LYS A 72 -2.42 -19.96 -5.26
CA LYS A 72 -1.83 -18.97 -6.16
C LYS A 72 -2.79 -17.83 -6.46
N TYR A 73 -4.08 -18.12 -6.62
CA TYR A 73 -5.08 -17.09 -6.90
C TYR A 73 -5.26 -16.17 -5.69
N ALA A 74 -5.41 -16.73 -4.49
CA ALA A 74 -5.45 -15.94 -3.26
C ALA A 74 -4.20 -15.07 -3.09
N CYS A 75 -3.00 -15.61 -3.34
CA CYS A 75 -1.75 -14.84 -3.27
C CYS A 75 -1.70 -13.68 -4.27
N THR A 76 -2.19 -13.89 -5.49
CA THR A 76 -2.25 -12.82 -6.51
C THR A 76 -3.24 -11.72 -6.13
N MET A 77 -4.41 -12.10 -5.57
CA MET A 77 -5.41 -11.13 -5.11
C MET A 77 -4.91 -10.36 -3.88
N LEU A 78 -4.21 -11.03 -2.96
CA LEU A 78 -3.54 -10.39 -1.83
C LEU A 78 -2.51 -9.36 -2.31
N LEU A 79 -1.67 -9.74 -3.28
CA LEU A 79 -0.68 -8.84 -3.87
C LEU A 79 -1.35 -7.59 -4.45
N LEU A 80 -2.40 -7.77 -5.27
CA LEU A 80 -3.16 -6.67 -5.84
C LEU A 80 -3.77 -5.78 -4.74
N ALA A 81 -4.40 -6.36 -3.73
CA ALA A 81 -4.96 -5.64 -2.60
C ALA A 81 -3.91 -4.77 -1.88
N MET A 82 -2.72 -5.34 -1.58
CA MET A 82 -1.64 -4.60 -0.93
C MET A 82 -1.08 -3.48 -1.82
N THR A 83 -0.96 -3.74 -3.13
CA THR A 83 -0.46 -2.73 -4.08
C THR A 83 -1.41 -1.54 -4.18
N MET A 84 -2.72 -1.77 -4.10
CA MET A 84 -3.72 -0.69 -4.01
C MET A 84 -3.58 0.09 -2.70
N LYS A 85 -3.43 -0.60 -1.54
CA LYS A 85 -3.28 0.06 -0.24
C LYS A 85 -2.05 0.97 -0.18
N ILE A 86 -0.94 0.52 -0.75
CA ILE A 86 0.35 1.21 -0.71
C ILE A 86 0.47 2.30 -1.79
N GLY A 87 -0.35 2.22 -2.85
CA GLY A 87 -0.38 3.17 -3.96
C GLY A 87 0.67 2.90 -5.04
N ALA A 88 1.00 1.62 -5.29
CA ALA A 88 1.88 1.23 -6.39
C ALA A 88 1.10 1.15 -7.71
N ALA A 89 1.81 1.25 -8.84
CA ALA A 89 1.22 1.06 -10.16
C ALA A 89 0.63 -0.37 -10.32
N PRO A 90 -0.50 -0.55 -11.01
CA PRO A 90 -1.23 0.42 -11.84
C PRO A 90 -2.20 1.33 -11.07
N ILE A 91 -2.42 1.11 -9.77
CA ILE A 91 -3.47 1.80 -8.98
C ILE A 91 -2.82 2.86 -8.09
N TYR A 92 -2.03 3.72 -8.73
CA TYR A 92 -1.29 4.80 -8.07
C TYR A 92 -2.05 6.14 -8.08
N PHE A 93 -3.08 6.27 -8.93
CA PHE A 93 -3.75 7.54 -9.22
C PHE A 93 -4.32 8.25 -7.99
N TRP A 94 -4.73 7.50 -6.96
CA TRP A 94 -5.29 8.07 -5.75
C TRP A 94 -4.23 8.84 -4.93
N LEU A 95 -2.97 8.40 -4.94
CA LEU A 95 -1.95 8.88 -4.02
C LEU A 95 -1.58 10.35 -4.29
N PRO A 96 -1.27 10.79 -5.54
CA PRO A 96 -1.00 12.21 -5.82
C PRO A 96 -2.19 13.13 -5.56
N GLU A 97 -3.42 12.67 -5.80
CA GLU A 97 -4.62 13.49 -5.62
C GLU A 97 -4.95 13.68 -4.14
N VAL A 98 -4.88 12.59 -3.35
CA VAL A 98 -5.12 12.65 -1.90
C VAL A 98 -4.05 13.49 -1.23
N MET A 99 -2.77 13.30 -1.54
CA MET A 99 -1.69 14.11 -0.95
C MET A 99 -1.80 15.60 -1.29
N GLN A 100 -2.30 15.95 -2.47
CA GLN A 100 -2.48 17.36 -2.83
C GLN A 100 -3.71 17.99 -2.13
N GLY A 101 -4.74 17.20 -1.82
CA GLY A 101 -5.93 17.66 -1.13
C GLY A 101 -5.77 17.84 0.38
N THR A 102 -4.69 17.32 0.95
CA THR A 102 -4.43 17.31 2.40
C THR A 102 -3.32 18.27 2.83
N THR A 103 -3.16 18.49 4.13
CA THR A 103 -2.07 19.32 4.68
C THR A 103 -0.72 18.61 4.55
N MET A 104 0.39 19.35 4.59
CA MET A 104 1.72 18.74 4.44
C MET A 104 2.00 17.67 5.51
N LEU A 105 1.62 17.91 6.76
CA LEU A 105 1.79 16.95 7.85
C LEU A 105 0.98 15.66 7.65
N THR A 106 -0.23 15.76 7.11
CA THR A 106 -1.05 14.57 6.82
C THR A 106 -0.56 13.82 5.60
N ALA A 107 -0.07 14.53 4.57
CA ALA A 107 0.63 13.94 3.46
C ALA A 107 1.89 13.15 3.90
N LEU A 108 2.66 13.67 4.87
CA LEU A 108 3.79 12.95 5.47
C LEU A 108 3.34 11.67 6.17
N ILE A 109 2.28 11.71 7.00
CA ILE A 109 1.74 10.52 7.67
C ILE A 109 1.26 9.47 6.64
N ILE A 110 0.64 9.90 5.54
CA ILE A 110 0.21 8.99 4.46
C ILE A 110 1.41 8.38 3.74
N ALA A 111 2.46 9.16 3.46
CA ALA A 111 3.65 8.66 2.80
C ALA A 111 4.47 7.73 3.70
N THR A 112 4.33 7.86 5.02
CA THR A 112 5.14 7.12 5.98
C THR A 112 4.35 6.00 6.67
N TRP A 113 3.55 6.38 7.67
CA TRP A 113 2.85 5.46 8.58
C TRP A 113 1.94 4.48 7.84
N GLN A 114 1.22 4.95 6.82
CA GLN A 114 0.26 4.11 6.08
C GLN A 114 0.92 2.99 5.27
N LYS A 115 2.22 3.08 4.98
CA LYS A 115 2.95 2.05 4.22
C LYS A 115 3.43 0.89 5.11
N ILE A 116 3.67 1.13 6.40
CA ILE A 116 4.30 0.16 7.32
C ILE A 116 3.49 -1.13 7.42
N ALA A 117 2.18 -1.02 7.70
CA ALA A 117 1.35 -2.20 7.93
C ALA A 117 1.20 -3.08 6.65
N PRO A 118 0.83 -2.54 5.47
CA PRO A 118 0.77 -3.33 4.24
C PRO A 118 2.11 -3.97 3.85
N ILE A 119 3.23 -3.26 3.98
CA ILE A 119 4.57 -3.79 3.69
C ILE A 119 4.91 -4.95 4.65
N SER A 120 4.53 -4.84 5.93
CA SER A 120 4.75 -5.94 6.88
C SER A 120 3.98 -7.21 6.50
N ILE A 121 2.78 -7.09 5.92
CA ILE A 121 2.00 -8.26 5.47
C ILE A 121 2.63 -8.87 4.21
N LEU A 122 3.09 -8.04 3.27
CA LEU A 122 3.90 -8.52 2.15
C LEU A 122 5.14 -9.26 2.69
N PHE A 123 5.78 -8.75 3.74
CA PHE A 123 7.01 -9.34 4.29
C PHE A 123 6.74 -10.69 4.92
N THR A 124 5.60 -10.87 5.61
CA THR A 124 5.24 -12.18 6.15
C THR A 124 4.83 -13.19 5.09
N THR A 125 4.39 -12.73 3.91
CA THR A 125 3.87 -13.58 2.82
C THR A 125 4.82 -13.72 1.63
N TYR A 126 6.04 -13.20 1.72
CA TYR A 126 6.97 -13.07 0.58
C TYR A 126 7.23 -14.38 -0.17
N ASN A 127 7.32 -15.50 0.54
CA ASN A 127 7.55 -16.83 -0.03
C ASN A 127 6.46 -17.30 -0.99
N HIS A 128 5.23 -16.80 -0.83
CA HIS A 128 4.05 -17.25 -1.59
C HIS A 128 3.66 -16.26 -2.70
N LEU A 129 4.27 -15.07 -2.74
CA LEU A 129 3.93 -14.06 -3.73
C LEU A 129 4.46 -14.45 -5.12
N PRO A 130 3.67 -14.23 -6.19
CA PRO A 130 4.11 -14.52 -7.56
C PRO A 130 5.22 -13.56 -8.01
N PRO A 131 6.48 -14.02 -8.18
CA PRO A 131 7.64 -13.13 -8.36
C PRO A 131 7.59 -12.34 -9.68
N LYS A 132 6.99 -12.93 -10.73
CA LYS A 132 6.84 -12.24 -12.02
C LYS A 132 5.92 -11.01 -11.89
N ILE A 133 4.83 -11.12 -11.13
CA ILE A 133 3.84 -10.04 -10.98
C ILE A 133 4.36 -8.96 -10.04
N THR A 134 5.06 -9.34 -8.96
CA THR A 134 5.68 -8.36 -8.06
C THR A 134 6.73 -7.52 -8.81
N MET A 135 7.56 -8.15 -9.64
CA MET A 135 8.59 -7.48 -10.41
C MET A 135 8.01 -6.56 -11.49
N THR A 136 6.96 -6.98 -12.21
CA THR A 136 6.30 -6.11 -13.20
C THR A 136 5.68 -4.88 -12.55
N ILE A 137 5.01 -5.03 -11.41
CA ILE A 137 4.48 -3.92 -10.61
C ILE A 137 5.60 -2.97 -10.17
N GLY A 138 6.73 -3.52 -9.73
CA GLY A 138 7.91 -2.74 -9.35
C GLY A 138 8.46 -1.90 -10.51
N ILE A 139 8.69 -2.52 -11.68
CA ILE A 139 9.19 -1.82 -12.86
C ILE A 139 8.19 -0.75 -13.32
N LEU A 140 6.90 -1.08 -13.42
CA LEU A 140 5.86 -0.13 -13.79
C LEU A 140 5.82 1.09 -12.87
N SER A 141 5.89 0.87 -11.55
CA SER A 141 5.87 1.96 -10.57
C SER A 141 7.13 2.83 -10.61
N THR A 142 8.32 2.26 -10.88
CA THR A 142 9.53 3.09 -11.09
C THR A 142 9.39 4.01 -12.31
N ILE A 143 8.89 3.49 -13.44
CA ILE A 143 8.71 4.26 -14.68
C ILE A 143 7.68 5.36 -14.49
N ILE A 144 6.50 5.01 -13.96
CA ILE A 144 5.39 5.94 -13.74
C ILE A 144 5.76 7.00 -12.71
N GLY A 145 6.42 6.61 -11.61
CA GLY A 145 6.89 7.55 -10.60
C GLY A 145 7.92 8.53 -11.16
N GLY A 146 8.85 8.02 -11.98
CA GLY A 146 9.89 8.83 -12.61
C GLY A 146 9.30 9.86 -13.58
N TRP A 147 8.53 9.42 -14.57
CA TRP A 147 7.88 10.33 -15.53
C TRP A 147 6.86 11.25 -14.87
N GLY A 148 6.09 10.74 -13.91
CA GLY A 148 5.10 11.53 -13.18
C GLY A 148 5.70 12.68 -12.38
N SER A 149 6.94 12.54 -11.89
CA SER A 149 7.63 13.56 -11.09
C SER A 149 8.09 14.78 -11.90
N ILE A 150 8.44 14.60 -13.18
CA ILE A 150 9.04 15.65 -14.03
C ILE A 150 8.06 16.80 -14.28
N ASN A 151 6.76 16.50 -14.38
CA ASN A 151 5.74 17.47 -14.77
C ASN A 151 4.94 18.05 -13.59
N GLN A 152 5.47 18.01 -12.36
CA GLN A 152 4.78 18.53 -11.18
C GLN A 152 5.50 19.71 -10.57
N THR A 153 4.78 20.82 -10.41
CA THR A 153 5.25 22.02 -9.68
C THR A 153 4.91 21.99 -8.19
N HIS A 154 3.90 21.20 -7.81
CA HIS A 154 3.46 21.10 -6.42
C HIS A 154 4.29 20.10 -5.63
N LEU A 155 4.92 20.56 -4.54
CA LEU A 155 5.74 19.74 -3.64
C LEU A 155 5.03 18.46 -3.16
N ARG A 156 3.73 18.53 -2.83
CA ARG A 156 2.96 17.37 -2.35
C ARG A 156 2.78 16.29 -3.41
N LYS A 157 2.61 16.67 -4.69
CA LYS A 157 2.55 15.72 -5.80
C LYS A 157 3.93 15.17 -6.13
N LEU A 158 4.98 15.98 -6.02
CA LEU A 158 6.35 15.53 -6.20
C LEU A 158 6.72 14.45 -5.16
N MET A 159 6.34 14.69 -3.89
CA MET A 159 6.46 13.73 -2.80
C MET A 159 5.63 12.45 -3.03
N ALA A 160 4.44 12.57 -3.62
CA ALA A 160 3.65 11.41 -3.99
C ALA A 160 4.39 10.53 -5.01
N TYR A 161 4.92 11.13 -6.07
CA TYR A 161 5.65 10.41 -7.12
C TYR A 161 7.00 9.85 -6.65
N SER A 162 7.74 10.53 -5.77
CA SER A 162 8.93 9.96 -5.14
C SER A 162 8.58 8.75 -4.26
N SER A 163 7.41 8.74 -3.63
CA SER A 163 6.93 7.58 -2.89
C SER A 163 6.61 6.40 -3.82
N ILE A 164 6.09 6.68 -5.01
CA ILE A 164 5.76 5.66 -6.02
C ILE A 164 7.06 5.06 -6.60
N THR A 165 8.09 5.88 -6.89
CA THR A 165 9.38 5.38 -7.37
C THR A 165 10.08 4.53 -6.33
N ASN A 166 10.10 4.98 -5.06
CA ASN A 166 10.73 4.20 -4.00
C ASN A 166 10.01 2.85 -3.81
N LEU A 167 8.68 2.85 -3.83
CA LEU A 167 7.91 1.61 -3.81
C LEU A 167 8.25 0.68 -4.97
N GLY A 168 8.48 1.23 -6.16
CA GLY A 168 8.91 0.42 -7.30
C GLY A 168 10.21 -0.33 -7.03
N TRP A 169 11.23 0.37 -6.52
CA TRP A 169 12.49 -0.27 -6.10
C TRP A 169 12.27 -1.33 -5.04
N THR A 170 11.39 -1.06 -4.05
CA THR A 170 11.10 -2.04 -2.99
C THR A 170 10.43 -3.29 -3.53
N MET A 171 9.49 -3.16 -4.48
CA MET A 171 8.74 -4.28 -5.06
C MET A 171 9.61 -5.16 -5.97
N VAL A 172 10.56 -4.58 -6.71
CA VAL A 172 11.52 -5.34 -7.53
C VAL A 172 12.38 -6.24 -6.63
N ILE A 173 12.98 -5.64 -5.60
CA ILE A 173 13.89 -6.33 -4.68
C ILE A 173 13.14 -7.29 -3.73
N PHE A 174 11.84 -7.06 -3.52
CA PHE A 174 11.02 -7.85 -2.61
C PHE A 174 11.07 -9.36 -2.88
N SER A 175 11.07 -9.73 -4.16
CA SER A 175 11.07 -11.12 -4.61
C SER A 175 12.40 -11.84 -4.41
N SER A 176 13.52 -11.10 -4.47
CA SER A 176 14.87 -11.66 -4.33
C SER A 176 15.34 -11.65 -2.88
N SER A 177 15.12 -10.53 -2.18
CA SER A 177 15.69 -10.28 -0.87
C SER A 177 14.78 -9.33 -0.07
N PRO A 178 13.82 -9.88 0.70
CA PRO A 178 12.83 -9.05 1.41
C PRO A 178 13.47 -8.15 2.47
N PHE A 179 14.61 -8.54 3.07
CA PHE A 179 15.34 -7.72 4.03
C PHE A 179 15.93 -6.45 3.42
N THR A 180 16.45 -6.50 2.19
CA THR A 180 16.94 -5.28 1.53
C THR A 180 15.78 -4.37 1.12
N ALA A 181 14.61 -4.94 0.81
CA ALA A 181 13.42 -4.15 0.54
C ALA A 181 12.96 -3.37 1.78
N THR A 182 12.95 -4.00 2.97
CA THR A 182 12.61 -3.30 4.22
C THR A 182 13.61 -2.21 4.59
N ILE A 183 14.90 -2.43 4.34
CA ILE A 183 15.94 -1.40 4.50
C ILE A 183 15.67 -0.20 3.59
N ASN A 184 15.33 -0.43 2.31
CA ASN A 184 15.03 0.67 1.39
C ASN A 184 13.84 1.52 1.86
N ILE A 185 12.75 0.89 2.31
CA ILE A 185 11.63 1.62 2.92
C ILE A 185 12.10 2.38 4.16
N ALA A 186 12.87 1.78 5.07
CA ALA A 186 13.32 2.46 6.27
C ALA A 186 14.16 3.71 5.96
N ILE A 187 15.08 3.62 4.98
CA ILE A 187 15.89 4.76 4.53
C ILE A 187 15.00 5.85 3.95
N TYR A 188 14.07 5.50 3.07
CA TYR A 188 13.14 6.47 2.48
C TYR A 188 12.33 7.21 3.54
N MET A 189 11.87 6.50 4.57
CA MET A 189 11.09 7.07 5.67
C MET A 189 11.90 8.04 6.53
N MET A 190 13.23 7.86 6.62
CA MET A 190 14.10 8.80 7.34
C MET A 190 14.46 10.04 6.51
N ILE A 191 14.50 9.91 5.19
CA ILE A 191 14.83 11.03 4.29
C ILE A 191 13.64 12.00 4.13
N LEU A 192 12.42 11.48 4.30
CA LEU A 192 11.17 12.22 4.07
C LEU A 192 10.79 13.14 5.23
#